data_AF-A0A1F7Z052-F1
#
_entry.id   AF-A0A1F7Z052-F1
#
_cell.length_a   1.000
_cell.length_b   1.000
_cell.length_c   1.000
_cell.angle_alpha   90.00
_cell.angle_beta   90.00
_cell.angle_gamma   90.00
#
_symmetry.space_group_name_H-M   'P 1'
#
loop_
_entity.id
_entity.type
_entity.pdbx_description
1 polymer ?
#
loop_
_entity_poly.entity_id
_entity_poly.type
_entity_poly.pdbx_seq_one_letter_code
_entity_poly.pdbx_strand_id
1 'polypeptide(L)' 'MSTAIINIKTDPELKAHAQAKAAKMGLSLSAVINKSLKEFVKKKKTPYGIFAGADISDEDLYEITHSLDKEVDEIVNATK' A
#
# COMPACT_ATOMS: atom_id res chain seq x y z
N MET A 1 -19.45 -16.71 -5.83
CA MET A 1 -18.39 -15.69 -5.89
C MET A 1 -17.46 -16.05 -7.04
N SER A 2 -17.24 -15.15 -7.99
CA SER A 2 -16.17 -15.33 -8.98
C SER A 2 -14.85 -14.95 -8.33
N THR A 3 -13.84 -15.82 -8.42
CA THR A 3 -12.50 -15.58 -7.91
C THR A 3 -11.49 -15.64 -9.05
N ALA A 4 -10.46 -14.80 -8.97
CA ALA A 4 -9.35 -14.81 -9.91
C ALA A 4 -8.06 -15.10 -9.13
N ILE A 5 -7.10 -15.75 -9.80
CA ILE A 5 -5.78 -16.06 -9.23
C ILE A 5 -4.79 -14.98 -9.66
N ILE A 6 -4.00 -14.51 -8.71
CA ILE A 6 -2.90 -13.57 -8.95
C ILE A 6 -1.59 -14.33 -8.71
N ASN A 7 -0.80 -14.53 -9.78
CA ASN A 7 0.53 -15.13 -9.71
C ASN A 7 1.59 -14.01 -9.81
N ILE A 8 2.34 -13.79 -8.72
CA ILE A 8 3.37 -12.75 -8.65
C ILE A 8 4.72 -13.43 -8.41
N LYS A 9 5.68 -13.18 -9.32
CA LYS A 9 7.09 -13.50 -9.07
C LYS A 9 7.66 -12.43 -8.13
N THR A 10 8.30 -12.87 -7.07
CA THR A 10 8.92 -11.98 -6.08
C THR A 10 10.10 -12.70 -5.45
N ASP A 11 10.93 -11.95 -4.73
CA ASP A 11 12.03 -12.51 -3.97
C ASP A 11 11.52 -13.47 -2.86
N PRO A 12 12.07 -14.68 -2.72
CA PRO A 12 11.61 -15.65 -1.72
C PRO A 12 11.75 -15.16 -0.28
N GLU A 13 12.83 -14.43 0.05
CA GLU A 13 13.06 -13.92 1.40
C GLU A 13 12.06 -12.81 1.72
N LEU A 14 11.83 -11.88 0.77
CA LEU A 14 10.81 -10.85 0.88
C LEU A 14 9.43 -11.45 1.14
N LYS A 15 9.06 -12.52 0.41
CA LYS A 15 7.80 -13.23 0.63
C LYS A 15 7.72 -13.80 2.04
N ALA A 16 8.78 -14.49 2.50
CA ALA A 16 8.82 -15.09 3.83
C ALA A 16 8.68 -14.03 4.94
N HIS A 17 9.40 -12.91 4.81
CA HIS A 17 9.30 -11.80 5.75
C HIS A 17 7.91 -11.16 5.77
N ALA A 18 7.31 -10.94 4.60
CA ALA A 18 5.96 -10.39 4.50
C ALA A 18 4.91 -11.32 5.13
N GLN A 19 5.04 -12.64 4.91
CA GLN A 19 4.17 -13.64 5.53
C GLN A 19 4.31 -13.63 7.06
N ALA A 20 5.54 -13.66 7.57
CA ALA A 20 5.79 -13.62 9.02
C ALA A 20 5.26 -12.35 9.67
N LYS A 21 5.42 -11.19 9.00
CA LYS A 21 4.91 -9.91 9.50
C LYS A 21 3.39 -9.87 9.52
N ALA A 22 2.72 -10.36 8.47
CA ALA A 22 1.26 -10.45 8.43
C ALA A 22 0.73 -11.39 9.54
N ALA A 23 1.38 -12.56 9.72
CA ALA A 23 0.99 -13.53 10.75
C ALA A 23 1.09 -12.96 12.17
N LYS A 24 2.15 -12.18 12.46
CA LYS A 24 2.29 -11.44 13.74
C LYS A 24 1.14 -10.47 14.00
N MET A 25 0.46 -9.99 12.96
CA MET A 25 -0.71 -9.11 13.03
C MET A 25 -2.04 -9.87 12.99
N GLY A 26 -2.03 -11.21 13.00
CA GLY A 26 -3.24 -12.04 12.87
C GLY A 26 -3.83 -12.06 11.46
N LEU A 27 -3.05 -11.72 10.44
CA LEU A 27 -3.49 -11.59 9.05
C LEU A 27 -2.81 -12.62 8.15
N SER A 28 -3.50 -13.05 7.10
CA SER A 28 -2.87 -13.79 5.99
C SER A 28 -2.24 -12.83 4.98
N LEU A 29 -1.19 -13.27 4.30
CA LEU A 29 -0.60 -12.46 3.22
C LEU A 29 -1.64 -12.13 2.12
N SER A 30 -2.53 -13.07 1.81
CA SER A 30 -3.62 -12.85 0.85
C SER A 30 -4.60 -11.77 1.30
N ALA A 31 -4.89 -11.64 2.59
CA ALA A 31 -5.73 -10.57 3.12
C ALA A 31 -5.06 -9.20 2.94
N VAL A 32 -3.75 -9.12 3.19
CA VAL A 32 -2.95 -7.90 2.99
C VAL A 32 -2.96 -7.49 1.52
N ILE A 33 -2.66 -8.42 0.60
CA ILE A 33 -2.64 -8.14 -0.85
C ILE A 33 -4.03 -7.73 -1.34
N ASN A 34 -5.09 -8.44 -0.94
CA ASN A 34 -6.46 -8.08 -1.33
C ASN A 34 -6.88 -6.71 -0.81
N LYS A 35 -6.51 -6.35 0.42
CA LYS A 35 -6.78 -5.02 0.96
C LYS A 35 -6.02 -3.95 0.19
N SER A 36 -4.75 -4.19 -0.13
CA SER A 36 -3.93 -3.27 -0.95
C SER A 36 -4.55 -3.05 -2.34
N LEU A 37 -5.01 -4.11 -3.01
CA LEU A 37 -5.71 -4.00 -4.30
C LEU A 37 -7.00 -3.17 -4.19
N LYS A 38 -7.79 -3.36 -3.14
CA LYS A 38 -9.01 -2.57 -2.89
C LYS A 38 -8.69 -1.10 -2.65
N GLU A 39 -7.68 -0.81 -1.84
CA GLU A 39 -7.24 0.56 -1.58
C GLU A 39 -6.68 1.21 -2.84
N PHE A 40 -5.92 0.47 -3.66
CA PHE A 40 -5.41 0.96 -4.94
C PHE A 40 -6.54 1.39 -5.88
N VAL A 41 -7.57 0.55 -6.04
CA VAL A 41 -8.75 0.88 -6.87
C VAL A 41 -9.54 2.05 -6.28
N LYS A 42 -9.74 2.07 -4.95
CA LYS A 42 -10.51 3.13 -4.27
C LYS A 42 -9.83 4.49 -4.34
N LYS A 43 -8.52 4.53 -4.11
CA LYS A 43 -7.74 5.77 -4.05
C LYS A 43 -7.27 6.25 -5.42
N LYS A 44 -7.34 5.41 -6.48
CA LYS A 44 -6.75 5.64 -7.81
C LYS A 44 -5.26 6.04 -7.76
N LYS A 45 -4.58 5.75 -6.65
CA LYS A 45 -3.20 6.15 -6.35
C LYS A 45 -2.48 4.96 -5.76
N THR A 46 -1.26 4.70 -6.23
CA THR A 46 -0.35 3.79 -5.51
C THR A 46 0.06 4.45 -4.19
N PRO A 47 0.29 3.68 -3.10
CA PRO A 47 0.71 4.23 -1.80
C PRO A 47 1.96 5.13 -1.87
N TYR A 48 2.80 4.94 -2.89
CA TYR A 48 4.04 5.70 -3.10
C TYR A 48 4.29 5.99 -4.58
N GLY A 49 3.32 6.61 -5.26
CA GLY A 49 3.48 7.23 -6.58
C GLY A 49 4.45 6.53 -7.55
N ILE A 50 4.31 5.22 -7.81
CA ILE A 50 5.13 4.58 -8.84
C ILE A 50 4.54 4.99 -10.19
N PHE A 51 4.92 6.17 -10.64
CA PHE A 51 4.70 6.63 -12.00
C PHE A 51 5.74 5.93 -12.86
N ALA A 52 5.37 4.80 -13.44
CA ALA A 52 6.16 4.19 -14.48
C ALA A 52 6.16 5.15 -15.70
N GLY A 53 7.16 6.03 -15.78
CA GLY A 53 7.55 6.72 -17.01
C GLY A 53 6.68 7.89 -17.48
N ALA A 54 5.91 8.55 -16.61
CA ALA A 54 5.21 9.79 -16.97
C ALA A 54 5.71 10.94 -16.07
N ASP A 55 5.95 12.10 -16.69
CA ASP A 55 6.35 13.35 -16.03
C ASP A 55 5.50 13.57 -14.77
N ILE A 56 6.13 13.49 -13.60
CA ILE A 56 5.47 13.73 -12.32
C ILE A 56 5.08 15.21 -12.32
N SER A 57 3.78 15.51 -12.26
CA SER A 57 3.31 16.89 -12.19
C SER A 57 3.46 17.46 -10.77
N ASP A 58 3.50 18.79 -10.66
CA ASP A 58 3.51 19.46 -9.35
C ASP A 58 2.26 19.12 -8.51
N GLU A 59 1.13 18.82 -9.18
CA GLU A 59 -0.09 18.37 -8.52
C GLU A 59 0.07 16.97 -7.92
N ASP A 60 0.74 16.06 -8.64
CA ASP A 60 1.05 14.72 -8.12
C ASP A 60 1.93 14.81 -6.86
N LEU A 61 2.91 15.71 -6.86
CA LEU A 61 3.78 15.95 -5.70
C LEU A 61 2.99 16.56 -4.54
N TYR A 62 2.13 17.54 -4.80
CA TYR A 62 1.29 18.18 -3.79
C TYR A 62 0.35 17.19 -3.12
N GLU A 63 -0.29 16.33 -3.90
CA GLU A 63 -1.21 15.32 -3.36
C GLU A 63 -0.49 14.29 -2.49
N ILE A 64 0.77 13.95 -2.82
CA ILE A 64 1.61 13.05 -2.00
C ILE A 64 1.98 13.74 -0.70
N THR A 65 2.52 14.95 -0.74
CA THR A 65 2.96 15.68 0.48
C THR A 65 1.77 15.95 1.40
N HIS A 66 0.64 16.39 0.85
CA HIS A 66 -0.54 16.68 1.65
C HIS A 66 -1.15 15.42 2.29
N SER A 67 -1.06 14.27 1.63
CA SER A 67 -1.50 13.00 2.22
C SER A 67 -0.58 12.57 3.37
N LEU A 68 0.73 12.81 3.26
CA LEU A 68 1.69 12.49 4.33
C LEU A 68 1.52 13.40 5.55
N ASP A 69 1.30 14.71 5.34
CA ASP A 69 1.07 15.66 6.44
C ASP A 69 -0.14 15.23 7.27
N LYS A 70 -1.22 14.82 6.61
CA LYS A 70 -2.42 14.32 7.28
C LYS A 70 -2.16 13.05 8.10
N GLU A 71 -1.43 12.07 7.55
CA GLU A 71 -1.09 10.85 8.29
C GLU A 71 -0.18 11.14 9.50
N VAL A 72 0.77 12.08 9.36
CA VAL A 72 1.64 12.52 10.46
C VAL A 72 0.81 13.20 11.56
N ASP A 73 -0.12 14.08 11.20
CA ASP A 73 -1.00 14.75 12.17
C ASP A 73 -1.89 13.77 12.94
N GLU A 74 -2.44 12.77 12.27
CA GLU A 74 -3.24 11.72 12.91
C GLU A 74 -2.39 10.91 13.92
N ILE A 75 -1.15 10.59 13.59
CA ILE A 75 -0.22 9.88 14.50
C ILE A 75 0.15 10.76 15.70
N VAL A 76 0.54 12.02 15.46
CA VAL A 76 0.95 12.95 16.52
C VAL A 76 -0.19 13.17 17.52
N ASN A 77 -1.42 13.34 17.03
CA ASN A 77 -2.58 13.55 17.88
C ASN A 77 -3.03 12.28 18.62
N ALA A 78 -2.77 11.09 18.08
CA ALA A 78 -3.03 9.83 18.77
C ALA A 78 -2.03 9.50 19.89
N THR A 79 -0.86 10.16 19.90
CA THR A 79 0.21 9.97 20.90
C THR A 79 0.23 11.02 22.03
N LYS A 80 -0.66 12.01 22.00
CA LYS A 80 -0.89 12.96 23.10
C LYS A 80 -1.99 12.45 24.03
#